data_AF-A0A7X5N2K7-F1
#
_entry.id   AF-A0A7X5N2K7-F1
#
_cell.length_a   1.000
_cell.length_b   1.000
_cell.length_c   1.000
_cell.angle_alpha   90.00
_cell.angle_beta   90.00
_cell.angle_gamma   90.00
#
_symmetry.space_group_name_H-M   'P 1'
#
loop_
_entity.id
_entity.type
_entity.pdbx_description
1 polymer ?
#
loop_
_entity_poly.entity_id
_entity_poly.type
_entity_poly.pdbx_seq_one_letter_code
_entity_poly.pdbx_strand_id
1 'polypeptide(L)'
;RFTAGLAPDPSVLPLLDAQPEFTTPIWDYLASLVDSQRVADGQAMLATHRDLLTRLSEQTGVDPATIVAVWGVESDYGRVTGKRPLLVSLATLSCAGRRQPFFRGEFLALLGLLQQGDLSPDGLTGSWAGAFGQTQFMPSTYARIAVDGDGDGRRDLVASIPDALASTANYLVKAGWERARPWGMEVRLPAGFDASKAGRTRRQPLQAWQDAGLL
;
A
#
# COMPACT_ATOMS: atom_id res chain seq x y z
N ARG A 1 -26.25 5.80 11.99
CA ARG A 1 -25.46 5.75 13.24
C ARG A 1 -24.04 6.28 13.05
N PHE A 2 -23.22 5.71 12.15
CA PHE A 2 -21.81 6.07 11.99
C PHE A 2 -21.55 7.46 11.42
N THR A 3 -22.57 8.09 10.83
CA THR A 3 -22.49 9.45 10.28
C THR A 3 -23.05 10.52 11.23
N ALA A 4 -23.63 10.12 12.36
CA ALA A 4 -24.20 11.07 13.31
C ALA A 4 -23.08 11.87 13.96
N GLY A 5 -23.16 13.20 13.88
CA GLY A 5 -22.16 14.10 14.46
C GLY A 5 -20.84 14.20 13.70
N LEU A 6 -20.71 13.59 12.51
CA LEU A 6 -19.52 13.81 11.69
C LEU A 6 -19.46 15.27 11.23
N ALA A 7 -18.40 15.97 11.64
CA ALA A 7 -18.04 17.28 11.12
C ALA A 7 -16.97 17.11 10.02
N PRO A 8 -17.05 17.86 8.91
CA PRO A 8 -16.03 17.80 7.87
C PRO A 8 -14.69 18.33 8.38
N ASP A 9 -13.60 17.83 7.80
CA ASP A 9 -12.25 18.34 8.01
C ASP A 9 -11.71 18.92 6.69
N PRO A 10 -11.93 20.22 6.43
CA PRO A 10 -11.50 20.84 5.18
C PRO A 10 -9.98 20.80 4.95
N SER A 11 -9.17 20.53 5.98
CA SER A 11 -7.71 20.47 5.86
C SER A 11 -7.22 19.30 4.99
N VAL A 12 -8.08 18.32 4.68
CA VAL A 12 -7.74 17.24 3.73
C VAL A 12 -7.88 17.67 2.27
N LEU A 13 -8.60 18.75 1.96
CA LEU A 13 -8.87 19.17 0.59
C LEU A 13 -7.61 19.64 -0.15
N PRO A 14 -6.74 20.49 0.45
CA PRO A 14 -5.51 20.91 -0.23
C PRO A 14 -4.53 19.76 -0.49
N LEU A 15 -4.59 18.69 0.32
CA LEU A 15 -3.71 17.51 0.18
C LEU A 15 -4.01 16.70 -1.09
N LEU A 16 -5.20 16.89 -1.68
CA LEU A 16 -5.49 16.34 -3.00
C LEU A 16 -4.49 16.83 -4.03
N ASP A 17 -4.05 18.09 -3.96
CA ASP A 17 -3.25 18.73 -5.01
C ASP A 17 -1.75 18.73 -4.72
N ALA A 18 -1.33 18.26 -3.54
CA ALA A 18 0.06 18.25 -3.09
C ALA A 18 0.52 16.83 -2.73
N GLN A 19 0.74 15.99 -3.75
CA GLN A 19 1.24 14.62 -3.61
C GLN A 19 2.74 14.57 -3.94
N PRO A 20 3.62 14.29 -2.94
CA PRO A 20 5.08 14.29 -3.12
C PRO A 20 5.56 13.39 -4.26
N GLU A 21 4.85 12.28 -4.50
CA GLU A 21 5.15 11.30 -5.55
C GLU A 21 5.21 11.89 -6.96
N PHE A 22 4.54 13.03 -7.18
CA PHE A 22 4.46 13.69 -8.48
C PHE A 22 5.25 15.00 -8.55
N THR A 23 5.70 15.53 -7.42
CA THR A 23 6.32 16.86 -7.33
C THR A 23 7.76 16.84 -6.84
N THR A 24 8.16 15.78 -6.15
CA THR A 24 9.51 15.61 -5.61
C THR A 24 10.43 14.95 -6.64
N PRO A 25 11.66 15.45 -6.86
CA PRO A 25 12.65 14.76 -7.67
C PRO A 25 12.85 13.32 -7.20
N ILE A 26 12.99 12.38 -8.14
CA ILE A 26 12.99 10.93 -7.82
C ILE A 26 14.05 10.56 -6.77
N TRP A 27 15.22 11.18 -6.80
CA TRP A 27 16.29 10.91 -5.83
C TRP A 27 15.91 11.31 -4.40
N ASP A 28 15.28 12.47 -4.24
CA ASP A 28 14.81 12.96 -2.94
C ASP A 28 13.64 12.11 -2.44
N TYR A 29 12.74 11.69 -3.34
CA TYR A 29 11.63 10.81 -3.00
C TYR A 29 12.13 9.45 -2.51
N LEU A 30 13.05 8.82 -3.24
CA LEU A 30 13.65 7.54 -2.86
C LEU A 30 14.42 7.63 -1.55
N ALA A 31 15.18 8.72 -1.34
CA ALA A 31 15.91 8.94 -0.09
C ALA A 31 14.97 9.09 1.12
N SER A 32 13.77 9.65 0.93
CA SER A 32 12.76 9.74 2.00
C SER A 32 12.05 8.41 2.29
N LEU A 33 11.96 7.54 1.27
CA LEU A 33 11.27 6.26 1.37
C LEU A 33 12.17 5.11 1.82
N VAL A 34 13.47 5.14 1.54
CA VAL A 34 14.39 4.04 1.84
C VAL A 34 15.69 4.62 2.37
N ASP A 35 15.73 4.83 3.68
CA ASP A 35 16.95 5.20 4.39
C ASP A 35 17.63 3.99 5.06
N SER A 36 18.82 4.19 5.60
CA SER A 36 19.59 3.13 6.26
C SER A 36 18.89 2.57 7.50
N GLN A 37 18.11 3.39 8.21
CA GLN A 37 17.37 2.96 9.38
C GLN A 37 16.24 2.01 9.00
N ARG A 38 15.46 2.35 7.97
CA ARG A 38 14.37 1.51 7.47
C ARG A 38 14.88 0.18 6.94
N VAL A 39 16.05 0.16 6.30
CA VAL A 39 16.69 -1.09 5.86
C VAL A 39 17.09 -1.95 7.06
N ALA A 40 17.73 -1.37 8.08
CA ALA A 40 18.10 -2.10 9.30
C ALA A 40 16.87 -2.65 10.04
N ASP A 41 15.82 -1.84 10.16
CA ASP A 41 14.54 -2.25 10.75
C ASP A 41 13.89 -3.38 9.94
N GLY A 42 13.92 -3.31 8.62
CA GLY A 42 13.40 -4.37 7.74
C GLY A 42 14.13 -5.68 7.92
N GLN A 43 15.46 -5.65 8.06
CA GLN A 43 16.26 -6.84 8.40
C GLN A 43 15.88 -7.41 9.77
N ALA A 44 15.61 -6.55 10.76
CA ALA A 44 15.11 -6.98 12.06
C ALA A 44 13.71 -7.60 11.95
N MET A 45 12.80 -7.03 11.15
CA MET A 45 11.45 -7.56 10.94
C MET A 45 11.47 -8.92 10.22
N LEU A 46 12.37 -9.10 9.25
CA LEU A 46 12.61 -10.40 8.61
C LEU A 46 13.05 -11.46 9.62
N ALA A 47 13.90 -11.09 10.58
CA ALA A 47 14.36 -12.00 11.62
C ALA A 47 13.26 -12.30 12.65
N THR A 48 12.57 -11.27 13.15
CA THR A 48 11.51 -11.37 14.16
C THR A 48 10.31 -12.18 13.68
N HIS A 49 9.90 -11.99 12.42
CA HIS A 49 8.72 -12.64 11.84
C HIS A 49 9.06 -13.78 10.88
N ARG A 50 10.26 -14.36 11.00
CA ARG A 50 10.79 -15.38 10.08
C ARG A 50 9.80 -16.51 9.78
N ASP A 51 9.21 -17.10 10.82
CA ASP A 51 8.34 -18.27 10.66
C ASP A 51 7.04 -17.91 9.94
N LEU A 52 6.43 -16.79 10.31
CA LEU A 52 5.24 -16.24 9.64
C LEU A 52 5.53 -15.97 8.15
N LEU A 53 6.60 -15.23 7.87
CA LEU A 53 6.98 -14.85 6.52
C LEU A 53 7.35 -16.05 5.65
N THR A 54 7.99 -17.07 6.23
CA THR A 54 8.31 -18.33 5.53
C THR A 54 7.03 -19.05 5.12
N ARG A 55 6.07 -19.22 6.05
CA ARG A 55 4.76 -19.82 5.72
C ARG A 55 4.03 -19.03 4.62
N LEU A 56 3.99 -17.71 4.74
CA LEU A 56 3.36 -16.86 3.72
C LEU A 56 4.03 -17.02 2.36
N SER A 57 5.37 -17.09 2.32
CA SER A 57 6.11 -17.29 1.07
C SER A 57 5.85 -18.65 0.43
N GLU A 58 5.78 -19.72 1.22
CA GLU A 58 5.44 -21.05 0.74
C GLU A 58 4.03 -21.07 0.12
N GLN A 59 3.06 -20.46 0.80
CA GLN A 59 1.65 -20.40 0.38
C GLN A 59 1.42 -19.53 -0.85
N THR A 60 2.05 -18.36 -0.91
CA THR A 60 1.75 -17.31 -1.90
C THR A 60 2.78 -17.20 -3.01
N GLY A 61 4.01 -17.65 -2.77
CA GLY A 61 5.15 -17.45 -3.67
C GLY A 61 5.72 -16.04 -3.69
N VAL A 62 5.22 -15.14 -2.84
CA VAL A 62 5.81 -13.84 -2.59
C VAL A 62 7.02 -14.01 -1.67
N ASP A 63 8.16 -13.44 -2.00
CA ASP A 63 9.33 -13.57 -1.13
C ASP A 63 9.18 -12.72 0.16
N PRO A 64 9.76 -13.17 1.29
CA PRO A 64 9.68 -12.45 2.55
C PRO A 64 10.14 -11.00 2.50
N ALA A 65 11.20 -10.71 1.74
CA ALA A 65 11.77 -9.37 1.67
C ALA A 65 10.81 -8.40 0.97
N THR A 66 10.12 -8.83 -0.08
CA THR A 66 9.07 -8.04 -0.74
C THR A 66 7.91 -7.73 0.21
N ILE A 67 7.42 -8.71 0.98
CA ILE A 67 6.32 -8.49 1.94
C ILE A 67 6.74 -7.43 2.98
N VAL A 68 7.95 -7.58 3.55
CA VAL A 68 8.49 -6.65 4.55
C VAL A 68 8.77 -5.27 3.95
N ALA A 69 9.26 -5.19 2.71
CA ALA A 69 9.51 -3.92 2.03
C ALA A 69 8.22 -3.11 1.84
N VAL A 70 7.13 -3.75 1.42
CA VAL A 70 5.81 -3.09 1.33
C VAL A 70 5.38 -2.59 2.70
N TRP A 71 5.46 -3.44 3.73
CA TRP A 71 5.07 -3.05 5.10
C TRP A 71 5.88 -1.87 5.64
N GLY A 72 7.18 -1.83 5.37
CA GLY A 72 8.08 -0.74 5.76
C GLY A 72 7.76 0.57 5.05
N VAL A 73 7.50 0.54 3.74
CA VAL A 73 7.15 1.72 2.96
C VAL A 73 5.76 2.26 3.35
N GLU A 74 4.78 1.39 3.55
CA GLU A 74 3.40 1.81 3.80
C GLU A 74 3.19 2.38 5.21
N SER A 75 3.83 1.80 6.23
CA SER A 75 3.50 2.18 7.62
C SER A 75 4.69 2.20 8.57
N ASP A 76 5.91 2.15 8.06
CA ASP A 76 7.11 2.03 8.90
C ASP A 76 6.99 0.86 9.89
N TYR A 77 6.60 -0.30 9.35
CA TYR A 77 6.37 -1.53 10.11
C TYR A 77 5.28 -1.38 11.19
N GLY A 78 4.20 -0.66 10.84
CA GLY A 78 3.04 -0.42 11.71
C GLY A 78 3.18 0.76 12.67
N ARG A 79 4.32 1.48 12.69
CA ARG A 79 4.52 2.64 13.58
C ARG A 79 3.79 3.89 13.10
N VAL A 80 3.53 4.01 11.81
CA VAL A 80 2.91 5.17 11.15
C VAL A 80 1.73 4.71 10.32
N THR A 81 0.56 4.59 10.94
CA THR A 81 -0.68 4.15 10.25
C THR A 81 -1.62 5.30 9.88
N GLY A 82 -1.22 6.54 10.22
CA GLY A 82 -2.00 7.75 10.03
C GLY A 82 -2.78 8.18 11.27
N LYS A 83 -3.03 9.49 11.40
CA LYS A 83 -3.57 10.12 12.61
C LYS A 83 -4.96 10.75 12.42
N ARG A 84 -5.48 10.74 11.19
CA ARG A 84 -6.76 11.40 10.88
C ARG A 84 -7.91 10.43 11.09
N PRO A 85 -9.03 10.85 11.70
CA PRO A 85 -10.21 9.99 11.82
C PRO A 85 -10.71 9.55 10.44
N LEU A 86 -10.71 8.25 10.19
CA LEU A 86 -10.89 7.69 8.84
C LEU A 86 -12.25 8.05 8.24
N LEU A 87 -13.30 7.95 9.06
CA LEU A 87 -14.67 8.33 8.70
C LEU A 87 -14.77 9.81 8.29
N VAL A 88 -14.09 10.71 9.01
CA VAL A 88 -14.13 12.15 8.74
C VAL A 88 -13.45 12.46 7.41
N SER A 89 -12.26 11.89 7.18
CA SER A 89 -11.53 12.10 5.92
C SER A 89 -12.33 11.62 4.71
N LEU A 90 -12.84 10.38 4.74
CA LEU A 90 -13.62 9.83 3.64
C LEU A 90 -14.98 10.52 3.46
N ALA A 91 -15.67 10.91 4.53
CA ALA A 91 -16.90 11.69 4.44
C ALA A 91 -16.65 13.05 3.78
N THR A 92 -15.59 13.76 4.19
CA THR A 92 -15.23 15.07 3.64
C THR A 92 -14.93 14.95 2.14
N LEU A 93 -14.10 13.99 1.74
CA LEU A 93 -13.70 13.78 0.35
C LEU A 93 -14.83 13.21 -0.53
N SER A 94 -15.83 12.56 0.06
CA SER A 94 -17.05 12.13 -0.63
C SER A 94 -17.96 13.30 -1.02
N CYS A 95 -17.90 14.39 -0.25
CA CYS A 95 -18.77 15.55 -0.37
C CYS A 95 -18.10 16.76 -1.06
N ALA A 96 -16.77 16.87 -1.02
CA ALA A 96 -16.02 18.02 -1.51
C ALA A 96 -14.69 17.61 -2.17
N GLY A 97 -14.15 18.46 -3.03
CA GLY A 97 -12.88 18.24 -3.74
C GLY A 97 -13.02 17.43 -5.02
N ARG A 98 -11.88 17.01 -5.58
CA ARG A 98 -11.80 16.17 -6.79
C ARG A 98 -11.92 14.68 -6.44
N ARG A 99 -12.31 13.86 -7.42
CA ARG A 99 -12.50 12.40 -7.29
C ARG A 99 -13.61 11.97 -6.31
N GLN A 100 -14.62 12.80 -6.05
CA GLN A 100 -15.75 12.45 -5.16
C GLN A 100 -16.40 11.09 -5.47
N PRO A 101 -16.61 10.66 -6.74
CA PRO A 101 -17.19 9.34 -7.01
C PRO A 101 -16.35 8.19 -6.45
N PHE A 102 -15.02 8.31 -6.50
CA PHE A 102 -14.11 7.32 -5.90
C PHE A 102 -14.25 7.32 -4.38
N PHE A 103 -14.17 8.48 -3.73
CA PHE A 103 -14.25 8.56 -2.27
C PHE A 103 -15.62 8.16 -1.72
N ARG A 104 -16.71 8.40 -2.46
CA ARG A 104 -18.03 7.86 -2.11
C ARG A 104 -18.04 6.33 -2.07
N GLY A 105 -17.37 5.69 -3.03
CA GLY A 105 -17.19 4.23 -3.03
C GLY A 105 -16.45 3.75 -1.78
N GLU A 106 -15.34 4.41 -1.44
CA GLU A 106 -14.53 4.06 -0.27
C GLU A 106 -15.25 4.33 1.06
N PHE A 107 -16.01 5.43 1.14
CA PHE A 107 -16.80 5.76 2.31
C PHE A 107 -17.93 4.74 2.52
N LEU A 108 -18.62 4.33 1.46
CA LEU A 108 -19.64 3.28 1.53
C LEU A 108 -19.03 1.93 1.91
N ALA A 109 -17.86 1.58 1.37
CA ALA A 109 -17.14 0.37 1.76
C ALA A 109 -16.79 0.40 3.25
N LEU A 110 -16.24 1.51 3.76
CA LEU A 110 -15.94 1.66 5.19
C LEU A 110 -17.19 1.50 6.07
N LEU A 111 -18.30 2.15 5.71
CA LEU A 111 -19.55 2.01 6.45
C LEU A 111 -20.05 0.55 6.48
N GLY A 112 -19.87 -0.18 5.38
CA GLY A 112 -20.16 -1.61 5.29
C GLY A 112 -19.31 -2.43 6.25
N LEU A 113 -17.99 -2.20 6.28
CA LEU A 113 -17.05 -2.89 7.17
C LEU A 113 -17.38 -2.64 8.66
N LEU A 114 -17.67 -1.38 9.02
CA LEU A 114 -18.11 -1.02 10.37
C LEU A 114 -19.44 -1.67 10.74
N GLN A 115 -20.36 -1.82 9.78
CA GLN A 115 -21.64 -2.48 10.02
C GLN A 115 -21.49 -3.98 10.24
N GLN A 116 -20.57 -4.62 9.52
CA GLN A 116 -20.28 -6.06 9.63
C GLN A 116 -19.48 -6.41 10.89
N GLY A 117 -18.81 -5.42 11.51
CA GLY A 117 -17.96 -5.64 12.68
C GLY A 117 -16.52 -5.99 12.35
N ASP A 118 -16.15 -5.92 11.06
CA ASP A 118 -14.78 -6.12 10.58
C ASP A 118 -13.82 -5.06 11.14
N LEU A 119 -14.33 -3.83 11.32
CA LEU A 119 -13.59 -2.71 11.90
C LEU A 119 -14.36 -2.10 13.06
N SER A 120 -13.63 -1.68 14.10
CA SER A 120 -14.18 -0.85 15.17
C SER A 120 -14.15 0.63 14.74
N PRO A 121 -15.20 1.43 14.96
CA PRO A 121 -15.16 2.86 14.70
C PRO A 121 -14.28 3.61 15.72
N ASP A 122 -14.13 3.05 16.91
CA ASP A 122 -13.42 3.70 18.02
C ASP A 122 -11.92 3.70 17.75
N GLY A 123 -11.33 4.89 17.65
CA GLY A 123 -9.91 5.05 17.37
C GLY A 123 -9.49 4.71 15.94
N LEU A 124 -10.43 4.52 15.00
CA LEU A 124 -10.09 4.19 13.62
C LEU A 124 -9.50 5.40 12.89
N THR A 125 -8.19 5.40 12.74
CA THR A 125 -7.43 6.43 12.05
C THR A 125 -6.79 5.91 10.76
N GLY A 126 -6.41 6.84 9.90
CA GLY A 126 -5.68 6.55 8.69
C GLY A 126 -5.01 7.78 8.09
N SER A 127 -4.57 7.62 6.84
CA SER A 127 -4.11 8.71 6.00
C SER A 127 -5.26 9.67 5.68
N TRP A 128 -4.90 10.87 5.22
CA TRP A 128 -5.88 11.87 4.79
C TRP A 128 -6.77 11.39 3.65
N ALA A 129 -6.30 10.43 2.85
CA ALA A 129 -7.00 9.91 1.69
C ALA A 129 -7.88 8.69 2.02
N GLY A 130 -7.79 8.15 3.23
CA GLY A 130 -8.59 6.99 3.65
C GLY A 130 -7.88 5.64 3.58
N ALA A 131 -6.56 5.61 3.35
CA ALA A 131 -5.75 4.42 3.58
C ALA A 131 -5.56 4.22 5.09
N PHE A 132 -5.59 2.99 5.59
CA PHE A 132 -5.53 2.74 7.04
C PHE A 132 -4.75 1.48 7.42
N GLY A 133 -4.45 1.37 8.72
CA GLY A 133 -3.74 0.24 9.28
C GLY A 133 -2.31 0.11 8.77
N GLN A 134 -1.72 -1.06 8.97
CA GLN A 134 -0.33 -1.32 8.62
C GLN A 134 -0.10 -1.53 7.12
N THR A 135 -1.17 -1.86 6.39
CA THR A 135 -1.14 -2.10 4.93
C THR A 135 -1.44 -0.86 4.11
N GLN A 136 -1.93 0.21 4.74
CA GLN A 136 -2.47 1.39 4.05
C GLN A 136 -3.47 1.04 2.95
N PHE A 137 -4.26 -0.03 3.16
CA PHE A 137 -5.33 -0.35 2.24
C PHE A 137 -6.45 0.67 2.31
N MET A 138 -7.03 0.94 1.15
CA MET A 138 -8.34 1.56 1.06
C MET A 138 -9.43 0.60 1.56
N PRO A 139 -10.56 1.07 2.12
CA PRO A 139 -11.65 0.22 2.59
C PRO A 139 -12.15 -0.80 1.55
N SER A 140 -12.26 -0.41 0.28
CA SER A 140 -12.67 -1.34 -0.79
C SER A 140 -11.62 -2.43 -1.04
N THR A 141 -10.33 -2.10 -0.92
CA THR A 141 -9.24 -3.07 -1.00
C THR A 141 -9.33 -4.05 0.17
N TYR A 142 -9.45 -3.55 1.41
CA TYR A 142 -9.68 -4.40 2.58
C TYR A 142 -10.83 -5.39 2.34
N ALA A 143 -12.00 -4.89 1.93
CA ALA A 143 -13.19 -5.72 1.76
C ALA A 143 -12.97 -6.87 0.78
N ARG A 144 -12.18 -6.62 -0.28
CA ARG A 144 -11.93 -7.58 -1.35
C ARG A 144 -10.83 -8.59 -1.05
N ILE A 145 -9.79 -8.19 -0.30
CA ILE A 145 -8.54 -8.97 -0.24
C ILE A 145 -7.92 -9.11 1.14
N ALA A 146 -8.46 -8.51 2.20
CA ALA A 146 -7.96 -8.77 3.54
C ALA A 146 -8.16 -10.25 3.90
N VAL A 147 -7.15 -10.83 4.56
CA VAL A 147 -7.09 -12.24 4.97
C VAL A 147 -6.79 -12.31 6.46
N ASP A 148 -7.42 -13.27 7.12
CA ASP A 148 -7.15 -13.68 8.49
C ASP A 148 -5.86 -14.51 8.49
N GLY A 149 -4.76 -13.93 8.99
CA GLY A 149 -3.41 -14.47 8.91
C GLY A 149 -3.03 -15.33 10.12
N ASP A 150 -3.70 -15.14 11.25
CA ASP A 150 -3.48 -15.92 12.49
C ASP A 150 -4.60 -16.92 12.82
N GLY A 151 -5.74 -16.85 12.13
CA GLY A 151 -6.84 -17.78 12.22
C GLY A 151 -7.82 -17.49 13.37
N ASP A 152 -7.84 -16.26 13.90
CA ASP A 152 -8.70 -15.87 15.02
C ASP A 152 -10.15 -15.54 14.58
N GLY A 153 -10.43 -15.58 13.28
CA GLY A 153 -11.72 -15.27 12.67
C GLY A 153 -11.89 -13.79 12.32
N ARG A 154 -10.84 -12.96 12.46
CA ARG A 154 -10.85 -11.53 12.17
C ARG A 154 -9.78 -11.18 11.13
N ARG A 155 -9.87 -9.97 10.59
CA ARG A 155 -8.94 -9.43 9.61
C ARG A 155 -8.46 -8.07 10.07
N ASP A 156 -7.77 -8.03 11.20
CA ASP A 156 -7.32 -6.83 11.86
C ASP A 156 -6.02 -6.30 11.25
N LEU A 157 -6.13 -5.54 10.16
CA LEU A 157 -4.97 -4.88 9.53
C LEU A 157 -4.39 -3.72 10.36
N VAL A 158 -4.99 -3.39 11.50
CA VAL A 158 -4.52 -2.31 12.38
C VAL A 158 -3.56 -2.88 13.42
N ALA A 159 -4.00 -3.88 14.19
CA ALA A 159 -3.23 -4.41 15.31
C ALA A 159 -2.60 -5.79 15.04
N SER A 160 -3.13 -6.60 14.12
CA SER A 160 -2.57 -7.92 13.80
C SER A 160 -1.51 -7.82 12.70
N ILE A 161 -0.24 -8.03 13.09
CA ILE A 161 0.86 -8.19 12.14
C ILE A 161 0.62 -9.41 11.23
N PRO A 162 0.22 -10.59 11.74
CA PRO A 162 -0.18 -11.72 10.88
C PRO A 162 -1.16 -11.34 9.77
N ASP A 163 -2.23 -10.62 10.09
CA ASP A 163 -3.25 -10.23 9.11
C ASP A 163 -2.72 -9.21 8.12
N ALA A 164 -1.95 -8.22 8.59
CA ALA A 164 -1.33 -7.22 7.74
C ALA A 164 -0.38 -7.85 6.70
N LEU A 165 0.49 -8.77 7.13
CA LEU A 165 1.45 -9.43 6.24
C LEU A 165 0.78 -10.44 5.32
N ALA A 166 -0.19 -11.21 5.82
CA ALA A 166 -0.96 -12.15 4.99
C ALA A 166 -1.76 -11.41 3.91
N SER A 167 -2.40 -10.30 4.28
CA SER A 167 -3.18 -9.46 3.36
C SER A 167 -2.29 -8.76 2.33
N THR A 168 -1.09 -8.33 2.72
CA THR A 168 -0.08 -7.79 1.79
C THR A 168 0.35 -8.84 0.77
N ALA A 169 0.65 -10.06 1.21
CA ALA A 169 0.99 -11.16 0.30
C ALA A 169 -0.18 -11.50 -0.63
N ASN A 170 -1.41 -11.58 -0.12
CA ASN A 170 -2.60 -11.83 -0.93
C ASN A 170 -2.85 -10.72 -1.96
N TYR A 171 -2.61 -9.44 -1.61
CA TYR A 171 -2.68 -8.33 -2.56
C TYR A 171 -1.75 -8.55 -3.74
N LEU A 172 -0.48 -8.88 -3.47
CA LEU A 172 0.52 -9.11 -4.51
C LEU A 172 0.14 -10.30 -5.41
N VAL A 173 -0.34 -11.40 -4.83
CA VAL A 173 -0.85 -12.54 -5.60
C VAL A 173 -2.00 -12.11 -6.52
N LYS A 174 -3.00 -11.38 -5.98
CA LYS A 174 -4.14 -10.89 -6.78
C LYS A 174 -3.75 -9.85 -7.82
N ALA A 175 -2.62 -9.16 -7.62
CA ALA A 175 -2.04 -8.23 -8.59
C ALA A 175 -1.21 -8.94 -9.69
N GLY A 176 -1.08 -10.27 -9.63
CA GLY A 176 -0.38 -11.07 -10.63
C GLY A 176 1.10 -11.32 -10.31
N TRP A 177 1.47 -11.35 -9.02
CA TRP A 177 2.83 -11.72 -8.62
C TRP A 177 3.22 -13.09 -9.17
N GLU A 178 4.42 -13.17 -9.72
CA GLU A 178 4.99 -14.40 -10.26
C GLU A 178 6.21 -14.81 -9.45
N ARG A 179 6.17 -16.03 -8.89
CA ARG A 179 7.26 -16.59 -8.09
C ARG A 179 8.56 -16.59 -8.89
N ALA A 180 9.65 -16.20 -8.23
CA ALA A 180 11.01 -16.19 -8.78
C ALA A 180 11.23 -15.29 -10.02
N ARG A 181 10.32 -14.34 -10.31
CA ARG A 181 10.59 -13.26 -11.27
C ARG A 181 11.10 -12.02 -10.53
N PRO A 182 12.21 -11.41 -10.96
CA PRO A 182 12.63 -10.12 -10.41
C PRO A 182 11.62 -9.03 -10.79
N TRP A 183 11.41 -8.06 -9.91
CA TRP A 183 10.55 -6.90 -10.18
C TRP A 183 11.13 -5.99 -11.27
N GLY A 184 12.46 -5.97 -11.41
CA GLY A 184 13.20 -5.16 -12.35
C GLY A 184 14.72 -5.34 -12.17
N MET A 185 15.48 -4.69 -13.04
CA MET A 185 16.94 -4.60 -12.96
C MET A 185 17.39 -3.25 -13.51
N GLU A 186 18.50 -2.75 -12.99
CA GLU A 186 19.18 -1.60 -13.59
C GLU A 186 19.85 -2.03 -14.91
N VAL A 187 19.79 -1.17 -15.92
CA VAL A 187 20.34 -1.41 -17.25
C VAL A 187 21.13 -0.21 -17.72
N ARG A 188 22.12 -0.44 -18.59
CA ARG A 188 22.84 0.62 -19.28
C ARG A 188 22.24 0.85 -20.66
N LEU A 189 21.89 2.11 -20.93
CA LEU A 189 21.39 2.51 -22.24
C LEU A 189 22.54 2.63 -23.25
N PRO A 190 22.35 2.21 -24.50
CA PRO A 190 23.32 2.46 -25.56
C PRO A 190 23.35 3.95 -25.92
N ALA A 191 24.46 4.38 -26.52
CA ALA A 191 24.59 5.75 -27.00
C ALA A 191 23.50 6.08 -28.04
N GLY A 192 22.84 7.23 -27.88
CA GLY A 192 21.76 7.65 -28.78
C GLY A 192 20.42 6.91 -28.57
N PHE A 193 20.23 6.22 -27.44
CA PHE A 193 18.95 5.59 -27.11
C PHE A 193 17.78 6.58 -27.21
N ASP A 194 16.74 6.19 -27.94
CA ASP A 194 15.51 6.95 -28.08
C ASP A 194 14.66 6.84 -26.82
N ALA A 195 14.75 7.85 -25.96
CA ALA A 195 14.02 7.92 -24.69
C ALA A 195 12.49 7.89 -24.85
N SER A 196 11.93 8.17 -26.04
CA SER A 196 10.48 8.08 -26.28
C SER A 196 9.94 6.64 -26.19
N LYS A 197 10.83 5.65 -26.30
CA LYS A 197 10.51 4.23 -26.11
C LYS A 197 10.39 3.87 -24.63
N ALA A 198 10.96 4.65 -23.72
CA ALA A 198 10.86 4.38 -22.29
C ALA A 198 9.46 4.72 -21.74
N GLY A 199 9.11 4.10 -20.60
CA GLY A 199 7.93 4.46 -19.83
C GLY A 199 6.98 3.30 -19.54
N ARG A 200 6.16 3.48 -18.50
CA ARG A 200 5.30 2.43 -17.89
C ARG A 200 4.32 1.75 -18.86
N THR A 201 3.92 2.43 -19.93
CA THR A 201 2.95 1.94 -20.93
C THR A 201 3.63 1.41 -22.20
N ARG A 202 4.94 1.62 -22.38
CA ARG A 202 5.71 1.18 -23.55
C ARG A 202 6.37 -0.18 -23.28
N ARG A 203 5.53 -1.19 -23.06
CA ARG A 203 6.01 -2.54 -22.73
C ARG A 203 6.52 -3.24 -23.98
N GLN A 204 7.66 -3.91 -23.87
CA GLN A 204 8.26 -4.78 -24.88
C GLN A 204 8.83 -6.02 -24.20
N PRO A 205 8.93 -7.16 -24.89
CA PRO A 205 9.69 -8.31 -24.40
C PRO A 205 11.14 -7.94 -24.10
N LEU A 206 11.77 -8.63 -23.13
CA LEU A 206 13.18 -8.39 -22.78
C LEU A 206 14.11 -8.48 -24.00
N GLN A 207 13.87 -9.44 -24.89
CA GLN A 207 14.65 -9.61 -26.11
C GLN A 207 14.66 -8.35 -26.99
N ALA A 208 13.54 -7.66 -27.13
CA ALA A 208 13.46 -6.44 -27.93
C ALA A 208 14.29 -5.30 -27.33
N TRP A 209 14.45 -5.27 -26.00
CA TRP A 209 15.33 -4.32 -25.33
C TRP A 209 16.81 -4.69 -25.51
N GLN A 210 17.14 -5.97 -25.45
CA GLN A 210 18.50 -6.46 -25.71
C GLN A 210 18.91 -6.20 -27.16
N ASP A 211 18.02 -6.44 -28.12
CA ASP A 211 18.23 -6.15 -29.54
C ASP A 211 18.38 -4.64 -29.80
N ALA A 212 17.77 -3.81 -28.96
CA ALA A 212 17.94 -2.36 -28.97
C ALA A 212 19.26 -1.89 -28.32
N GLY A 213 20.08 -2.81 -27.79
CA GLY A 213 21.41 -2.55 -27.26
C GLY A 213 21.47 -2.22 -25.77
N LEU A 214 20.41 -2.52 -24.99
CA LEU A 214 20.46 -2.39 -23.54
C LEU A 214 21.32 -3.51 -22.93
N LEU A 215 22.18 -3.15 -21.97
CA LEU A 215 23.06 -4.06 -21.22
C LEU A 215 22.61 -4.21 -19.77
#